data_AF-A0A0F9BIK2-F1
#
_entry.id   AF-A0A0F9BIK2-F1
#
_cell.length_a   1.000
_cell.length_b   1.000
_cell.length_c   1.000
_cell.angle_alpha   90.00
_cell.angle_beta   90.00
_cell.angle_gamma   90.00
#
_symmetry.space_group_name_H-M   'P 1'
#
loop_
_entity.id
_entity.type
_entity.pdbx_description
1 polymer ?
#
loop_
_entity_poly.entity_id
_entity_poly.type
_entity_poly.pdbx_seq_one_letter_code
_entity_poly.pdbx_strand_id
1 'polypeptide(L)'
;MADARAIEIIKEQEREEQDASNFRNLYQEVADHMLPRENQIIGVRTPGEDKSKQIYDPTAMLDLQDMVSGLSAAFFPPGELAFGLTVKDRRIAGLDVVKRYLALATQITHDELFASNFMLQLNETLSSLIGFGTGNLYSEWKLGLNFKDWDIAFYQVKQNAQGIVDVMILSYPLTARQAVAEFGDNAGEKVLKDALELKTESNIYPFIHIVRPRIERNVMLTNFMNMPFESLFVNEKEKTIVDEGGFDEFPFAAARWMKSSSELYGRG
;
A
#
# COMPACT_ATOMS: atom_id res chain seq x y z
N MET A 1 -17.05 -5.88 23.11
CA MET A 1 -17.37 -4.47 23.49
C MET A 1 -16.66 -3.58 22.50
N ALA A 2 -17.32 -2.55 21.96
CA ALA A 2 -16.70 -1.67 20.96
C ALA A 2 -15.54 -0.89 21.59
N ASP A 3 -14.41 -0.83 20.88
CA ASP A 3 -13.22 -0.11 21.29
C ASP A 3 -13.34 1.36 20.87
N ALA A 4 -13.07 2.30 21.79
CA ALA A 4 -13.10 3.72 21.50
C ALA A 4 -12.10 4.12 20.41
N ARG A 5 -10.91 3.50 20.38
CA ARG A 5 -9.89 3.72 19.33
C ARG A 5 -10.39 3.23 17.97
N ALA A 6 -11.04 2.06 17.92
CA ALA A 6 -11.62 1.53 16.68
C ALA A 6 -12.68 2.48 16.12
N ILE A 7 -13.55 3.02 16.97
CA ILE A 7 -14.58 3.99 16.55
C ILE A 7 -13.94 5.27 15.99
N GLU A 8 -12.85 5.75 16.59
CA GLU A 8 -12.12 6.92 16.10
C GLU A 8 -11.49 6.67 14.73
N ILE A 9 -10.86 5.51 14.53
CA ILE A 9 -10.24 5.12 13.25
C ILE A 9 -11.29 5.02 12.15
N ILE A 10 -12.45 4.42 12.43
CA ILE A 10 -13.55 4.32 11.45
C ILE A 10 -14.02 5.74 11.04
N LYS A 11 -14.21 6.64 12.01
CA LYS A 11 -14.59 8.03 11.71
C LYS A 11 -13.53 8.79 10.93
N GLU A 12 -12.25 8.54 11.25
CA GLU A 12 -11.14 9.13 10.50
C GLU A 12 -11.17 8.66 9.05
N GLN A 13 -11.29 7.34 8.82
CA GLN A 13 -11.40 6.75 7.49
C GLN A 13 -12.58 7.31 6.69
N GLU A 14 -13.78 7.37 7.28
CA GLU A 14 -14.98 7.92 6.64
C GLU A 14 -14.77 9.39 6.19
N ARG A 15 -14.08 10.19 7.02
CA ARG A 15 -13.76 11.59 6.69
C ARG A 15 -12.79 11.68 5.52
N GLU A 16 -11.68 10.94 5.57
CA GLU A 16 -10.67 10.99 4.50
C GLU A 16 -11.24 10.45 3.18
N GLU A 17 -12.14 9.47 3.22
CA GLU A 17 -12.84 8.98 2.04
C GLU A 17 -13.77 10.03 1.42
N GLN A 18 -14.48 10.80 2.25
CA GLN A 18 -15.31 11.93 1.79
C GLN A 18 -14.45 13.03 1.16
N ASP A 19 -13.34 13.40 1.79
CA ASP A 19 -12.41 14.42 1.28
C ASP A 19 -11.78 13.99 -0.05
N ALA A 20 -11.53 12.68 -0.22
CA ALA A 20 -11.01 12.09 -1.45
C ALA A 20 -12.07 11.88 -2.56
N SER A 21 -13.36 12.12 -2.29
CA SER A 21 -14.46 11.76 -3.22
C SER A 21 -14.28 12.30 -4.64
N ASN A 22 -13.85 13.56 -4.78
CA ASN A 22 -13.60 14.16 -6.10
C ASN A 22 -12.46 13.48 -6.86
N PHE A 23 -11.38 13.09 -6.16
CA PHE A 23 -10.27 12.35 -6.75
C PHE A 23 -10.70 10.93 -7.13
N ARG A 24 -11.48 10.25 -6.29
CA ARG A 24 -12.02 8.92 -6.58
C ARG A 24 -12.90 8.91 -7.83
N ASN A 25 -13.67 9.98 -8.06
CA ASN A 25 -14.43 10.16 -9.29
C ASN A 25 -13.51 10.26 -10.52
N LEU A 26 -12.47 11.08 -10.44
CA LEU A 26 -11.47 11.18 -11.50
C LEU A 26 -10.76 9.83 -11.75
N TYR A 27 -10.39 9.11 -10.70
CA TYR A 27 -9.73 7.82 -10.82
C TYR A 27 -10.62 6.77 -11.45
N GLN A 28 -11.93 6.78 -11.17
CA GLN A 28 -12.89 5.91 -11.84
C GLN A 28 -12.94 6.19 -13.35
N GLU A 29 -12.99 7.46 -13.76
CA GLU A 29 -12.96 7.84 -15.18
C GLU A 29 -11.68 7.36 -15.87
N VAL A 30 -10.52 7.57 -15.24
CA VAL A 30 -9.23 7.06 -15.74
C VAL A 30 -9.25 5.53 -15.86
N ALA A 31 -9.71 4.83 -14.82
CA ALA A 31 -9.73 3.37 -14.82
C ALA A 31 -10.66 2.81 -15.91
N ASP A 32 -11.79 3.46 -16.18
CA ASP A 32 -12.72 3.03 -17.23
C ASP A 32 -12.13 3.12 -18.64
N HIS A 33 -11.09 3.94 -18.86
CA HIS A 33 -10.46 4.13 -20.17
C HIS A 33 -9.03 3.57 -20.29
N MET A 34 -8.26 3.55 -19.20
CA MET A 34 -6.83 3.20 -19.23
C MET A 34 -6.50 1.94 -18.41
N LEU A 35 -7.22 1.70 -17.30
CA LEU A 35 -7.00 0.56 -16.42
C LEU A 35 -8.31 -0.20 -16.12
N PRO A 36 -8.97 -0.80 -17.12
CA PRO A 36 -10.30 -1.41 -16.95
C PRO A 36 -10.31 -2.50 -15.89
N ARG A 37 -9.17 -3.17 -15.65
CA ARG A 37 -9.06 -4.21 -14.62
C ARG A 37 -9.29 -3.66 -13.20
N GLU A 38 -9.01 -2.38 -12.96
CA GLU A 38 -9.07 -1.68 -11.65
C GLU A 38 -10.23 -0.67 -11.58
N ASN A 39 -11.22 -0.78 -12.47
CA ASN A 39 -12.33 0.17 -12.54
C ASN A 39 -13.43 -0.03 -11.47
N GLN A 40 -13.07 -0.51 -10.29
CA GLN A 40 -13.97 -0.74 -9.16
C GLN A 40 -13.64 0.20 -7.99
N ILE A 41 -13.61 1.51 -8.27
CA ILE A 41 -13.17 2.52 -7.30
C ILE A 41 -14.37 3.09 -6.52
N ILE A 42 -15.40 3.56 -7.22
CA ILE A 42 -16.61 4.11 -6.57
C ILE A 42 -17.65 3.00 -6.33
N GLY A 43 -17.70 2.01 -7.21
CA GLY A 43 -18.76 1.01 -7.22
C GLY A 43 -18.24 -0.41 -7.41
N VAL A 44 -18.87 -1.35 -6.72
CA VAL A 44 -18.60 -2.79 -6.89
C VAL A 44 -19.29 -3.27 -8.17
N ARG A 45 -18.50 -3.83 -9.10
CA ARG A 45 -19.06 -4.47 -10.31
C ARG A 45 -19.18 -5.98 -10.12
N THR A 46 -20.08 -6.59 -10.89
CA THR A 46 -20.33 -8.02 -10.80
C THR A 46 -19.13 -8.81 -11.36
N PRO A 47 -18.65 -9.85 -10.66
CA PRO A 47 -17.60 -10.71 -11.20
C PRO A 47 -17.96 -11.27 -12.59
N GLY A 48 -17.02 -11.21 -13.53
CA GLY A 48 -17.22 -11.69 -14.90
C GLY A 48 -17.91 -10.69 -15.85
N GLU A 49 -18.24 -9.49 -15.39
CA GLU A 49 -18.70 -8.43 -16.29
C GLU A 49 -17.60 -8.02 -17.28
N ASP A 50 -17.96 -7.88 -18.55
CA ASP A 50 -17.07 -7.31 -19.56
C ASP A 50 -16.76 -5.84 -19.24
N LYS A 51 -15.50 -5.61 -18.86
CA LYS A 51 -14.98 -4.30 -18.47
C LYS A 51 -14.53 -3.45 -19.67
N SER A 52 -14.48 -4.02 -20.88
CA SER A 52 -13.98 -3.34 -22.08
C SER A 52 -15.04 -2.52 -22.83
N LYS A 53 -16.29 -2.52 -22.37
CA LYS A 53 -17.43 -1.89 -23.07
C LYS A 53 -17.26 -0.40 -23.39
N GLN A 54 -16.47 0.33 -22.59
CA GLN A 54 -16.23 1.78 -22.76
C GLN A 54 -14.98 2.08 -23.61
N ILE A 55 -14.27 1.05 -24.07
CA ILE A 55 -13.01 1.19 -24.79
C ILE A 55 -13.29 1.10 -26.28
N TYR A 56 -13.35 2.26 -26.92
CA TYR A 56 -13.47 2.36 -28.38
C TYR A 56 -12.11 2.41 -29.07
N ASP A 57 -11.12 2.98 -28.39
CA ASP A 57 -9.75 3.14 -28.86
C ASP A 57 -8.77 2.68 -27.76
N PRO A 58 -7.96 1.63 -28.00
CA PRO A 58 -7.03 1.11 -27.00
C PRO A 58 -5.73 1.92 -26.87
N THR A 59 -5.50 2.98 -27.66
CA THR A 59 -4.24 3.73 -27.64
C THR A 59 -3.81 4.15 -26.24
N ALA A 60 -4.72 4.70 -25.42
CA ALA A 60 -4.36 5.14 -24.07
C ALA A 60 -3.90 3.99 -23.15
N MET A 61 -4.45 2.79 -23.33
CA MET A 61 -4.04 1.61 -22.55
C MET A 61 -2.66 1.11 -23.00
N LEU A 62 -2.42 1.10 -24.31
CA LEU A 62 -1.14 0.68 -24.88
C LEU A 62 -0.03 1.64 -24.47
N ASP A 63 -0.28 2.95 -24.56
CA ASP A 63 0.66 3.99 -24.16
C ASP A 63 0.98 3.92 -22.65
N LEU A 64 -0.01 3.62 -21.81
CA LEU A 64 0.22 3.38 -20.37
C LEU A 64 1.15 2.18 -20.17
N GLN A 65 0.88 1.06 -20.85
CA GLN A 65 1.71 -0.14 -20.73
C GLN A 65 3.14 0.08 -21.22
N ASP A 66 3.31 0.83 -22.32
CA ASP A 66 4.61 1.19 -22.86
C ASP A 66 5.37 2.12 -21.90
N MET A 67 4.68 3.09 -21.30
CA MET A 67 5.28 3.99 -20.31
C MET A 67 5.70 3.25 -19.03
N VAL A 68 4.87 2.34 -18.52
CA VAL A 68 5.21 1.47 -17.37
C VAL A 68 6.46 0.65 -17.69
N SER A 69 6.49 0.00 -18.85
CA SER A 69 7.62 -0.82 -19.28
C SER A 69 8.91 -0.01 -19.42
N GLY A 70 8.80 1.20 -20.00
CA GLY A 70 9.91 2.13 -20.14
C GLY A 70 10.45 2.62 -18.79
N LEU A 71 9.58 3.01 -17.85
CA LEU A 71 9.98 3.43 -16.51
C LEU A 71 10.59 2.30 -15.70
N SER A 72 10.00 1.10 -15.74
CA SER A 72 10.55 -0.07 -15.04
C SER A 72 11.95 -0.39 -15.54
N ALA A 73 12.19 -0.36 -16.85
CA ALA A 73 13.52 -0.60 -17.42
C ALA A 73 14.51 0.53 -17.10
N ALA A 74 14.04 1.78 -17.02
CA ALA A 74 14.88 2.92 -16.69
C ALA A 74 15.28 2.96 -15.20
N PHE A 75 14.37 2.58 -14.29
CA PHE A 75 14.65 2.53 -12.85
C PHE A 75 15.43 1.28 -12.45
N PHE A 76 15.08 0.13 -13.02
CA PHE A 76 15.67 -1.16 -12.69
C PHE A 76 16.07 -1.91 -13.97
N PRO A 77 17.18 -1.48 -14.63
CA PRO A 77 17.66 -2.13 -15.83
C PRO A 77 18.07 -3.60 -15.58
N PRO A 78 17.62 -4.55 -16.41
CA PRO A 78 17.95 -5.97 -16.22
C PRO A 78 19.46 -6.23 -16.30
N GLY A 79 19.99 -6.94 -15.30
CA GLY A 79 21.40 -7.34 -15.26
C GLY A 79 22.37 -6.24 -14.79
N GLU A 80 21.86 -5.08 -14.38
CA GLU A 80 22.65 -3.98 -13.84
C GLU A 80 22.22 -3.65 -12.39
N LEU A 81 23.11 -3.00 -11.64
CA LEU A 81 22.79 -2.49 -10.31
C LEU A 81 22.11 -1.12 -10.46
N ALA A 82 20.86 -1.02 -10.04
CA ALA A 82 20.06 0.21 -10.12
C ALA A 82 20.59 1.32 -9.22
N PHE A 83 21.20 0.97 -8.08
CA PHE A 83 21.77 1.94 -7.14
C PHE A 83 23.03 1.40 -6.45
N GLY A 84 23.76 2.29 -5.76
CA GLY A 84 24.94 1.95 -4.97
C GLY A 84 24.88 2.55 -3.58
N LEU A 85 25.30 1.78 -2.58
CA LEU A 85 25.39 2.25 -1.20
C LEU A 85 26.68 3.05 -0.96
N THR A 86 26.56 4.17 -0.26
CA THR A 86 27.70 5.00 0.13
C THR A 86 27.51 5.61 1.52
N VAL A 87 28.60 6.06 2.15
CA VAL A 87 28.55 6.78 3.42
C VAL A 87 28.67 8.29 3.19
N LYS A 88 28.01 9.09 4.03
CA LYS A 88 28.04 10.56 3.93
C LYS A 88 29.45 11.14 4.11
N ASP A 89 30.26 10.58 5.02
CA ASP A 89 31.64 11.04 5.22
C ASP A 89 32.57 10.51 4.12
N ARG A 90 32.97 11.41 3.22
CA ARG A 90 33.84 11.10 2.08
C ARG A 90 35.20 10.52 2.47
N ARG A 91 35.72 10.83 3.66
CA ARG A 91 37.00 10.29 4.13
C ARG A 91 36.91 8.79 4.39
N ILE A 92 35.79 8.37 4.95
CA ILE A 92 35.49 6.96 5.25
C ILE A 92 35.09 6.23 3.96
N ALA A 93 34.29 6.88 3.10
CA ALA A 93 33.90 6.34 1.79
C ALA A 93 35.11 6.00 0.90
N GLY A 94 36.24 6.69 1.11
CA GLY A 94 37.48 6.46 0.38
C GLY A 94 38.22 5.18 0.75
N LEU A 95 37.99 4.64 1.96
CA LEU A 95 38.70 3.48 2.48
C LEU A 95 38.32 2.20 1.73
N ASP A 96 39.31 1.43 1.29
CA ASP A 96 39.09 0.23 0.48
C ASP A 96 38.21 -0.82 1.17
N VAL A 97 38.36 -0.99 2.48
CA VAL A 97 37.54 -1.94 3.26
C VAL A 97 36.07 -1.53 3.23
N VAL A 98 35.79 -0.23 3.37
CA VAL A 98 34.43 0.31 3.37
C VAL A 98 33.82 0.16 1.97
N LYS A 99 34.55 0.50 0.91
CA LYS A 99 34.09 0.33 -0.47
C LYS A 99 33.73 -1.11 -0.78
N ARG A 100 34.58 -2.08 -0.40
CA ARG A 100 34.31 -3.50 -0.62
C ARG A 100 33.06 -3.97 0.12
N TYR A 101 32.91 -3.56 1.38
CA TYR A 101 31.72 -3.89 2.16
C TYR A 101 30.46 -3.32 1.53
N LEU A 102 30.46 -2.05 1.14
CA LEU A 102 29.28 -1.40 0.54
C LEU A 102 28.96 -1.95 -0.85
N ALA A 103 29.97 -2.34 -1.63
CA ALA A 103 29.75 -3.03 -2.90
C ALA A 103 29.09 -4.40 -2.69
N LEU A 104 29.55 -5.18 -1.71
CA LEU A 104 28.94 -6.46 -1.35
C LEU A 104 27.51 -6.26 -0.82
N ALA A 105 27.29 -5.31 0.08
CA ALA A 105 25.96 -4.98 0.59
C ALA A 105 25.02 -4.55 -0.54
N THR A 106 25.50 -3.74 -1.49
CA THR A 106 24.74 -3.34 -2.68
C THR A 106 24.33 -4.56 -3.51
N GLN A 107 25.25 -5.49 -3.76
CA GLN A 107 24.96 -6.72 -4.51
C GLN A 107 23.90 -7.56 -3.78
N ILE A 108 24.08 -7.82 -2.49
CA ILE A 108 23.12 -8.59 -1.68
C ILE A 108 21.74 -7.92 -1.70
N THR A 109 21.65 -6.59 -1.57
CA THR A 109 20.37 -5.89 -1.64
C THR A 109 19.68 -6.09 -2.99
N HIS A 110 20.40 -6.03 -4.09
CA HIS A 110 19.82 -6.27 -5.42
C HIS A 110 19.40 -7.72 -5.59
N ASP A 111 20.24 -8.68 -5.17
CA ASP A 111 19.94 -10.11 -5.25
C ASP A 111 18.64 -10.45 -4.49
N GLU A 112 18.49 -9.95 -3.26
CA GLU A 112 17.29 -10.17 -2.45
C GLU A 112 16.06 -9.45 -3.02
N LEU A 113 16.21 -8.22 -3.53
CA LEU A 113 15.11 -7.49 -4.18
C LEU A 113 14.60 -8.24 -5.40
N PHE A 114 15.50 -8.68 -6.30
CA PHE A 114 15.10 -9.35 -7.54
C PHE A 114 14.71 -10.82 -7.34
N ALA A 115 15.12 -11.47 -6.24
CA ALA A 115 14.61 -12.77 -5.85
C ALA A 115 13.20 -12.71 -5.24
N SER A 116 12.78 -11.54 -4.75
CA SER A 116 11.44 -11.31 -4.19
C SER A 116 10.38 -10.99 -5.26
N ASN A 117 9.16 -10.68 -4.82
CA ASN A 117 8.09 -10.20 -5.70
C ASN A 117 8.17 -8.70 -6.04
N PHE A 118 9.29 -8.02 -5.71
CA PHE A 118 9.47 -6.58 -5.90
C PHE A 118 9.11 -6.09 -7.31
N MET A 119 9.70 -6.66 -8.37
CA MET A 119 9.48 -6.18 -9.74
C MET A 119 8.03 -6.33 -10.19
N LEU A 120 7.33 -7.37 -9.72
CA LEU A 120 5.91 -7.55 -10.01
C LEU A 120 5.09 -6.40 -9.40
N GLN A 121 5.28 -6.17 -8.10
CA GLN A 121 4.52 -5.15 -7.36
C GLN A 121 4.89 -3.73 -7.80
N LEU A 122 6.17 -3.48 -8.11
CA LEU A 122 6.62 -2.20 -8.66
C LEU A 122 5.91 -1.86 -9.98
N ASN A 123 5.72 -2.82 -10.89
CA ASN A 123 5.03 -2.57 -12.16
C ASN A 123 3.54 -2.25 -11.96
N GLU A 124 2.89 -2.86 -10.96
CA GLU A 124 1.52 -2.50 -10.55
C GLU A 124 1.50 -1.07 -9.99
N THR A 125 2.43 -0.73 -9.09
CA THR A 125 2.58 0.62 -8.54
C THR A 125 2.85 1.67 -9.61
N LEU A 126 3.68 1.36 -10.60
CA LEU A 126 3.95 2.25 -11.74
C LEU A 126 2.71 2.42 -12.61
N SER A 127 1.91 1.38 -12.81
CA SER A 127 0.63 1.45 -13.53
C SER A 127 -0.32 2.42 -12.82
N SER A 128 -0.48 2.28 -11.50
CA SER A 128 -1.26 3.19 -10.67
C SER A 128 -0.71 4.62 -10.70
N LEU A 129 0.62 4.78 -10.61
CA LEU A 129 1.28 6.08 -10.65
C LEU A 129 1.06 6.81 -11.98
N ILE A 130 1.15 6.11 -13.10
CA ILE A 130 0.96 6.69 -14.44
C ILE A 130 -0.52 6.97 -14.71
N GLY A 131 -1.41 6.04 -14.39
CA GLY A 131 -2.83 6.23 -14.61
C GLY A 131 -3.42 7.29 -13.68
N PHE A 132 -3.29 7.08 -12.37
CA PHE A 132 -3.97 7.89 -11.36
C PHE A 132 -3.13 9.05 -10.83
N GLY A 133 -1.83 9.10 -11.14
CA GLY A 133 -0.89 10.06 -10.56
C GLY A 133 -0.44 9.71 -9.15
N THR A 134 -1.00 8.68 -8.53
CA THR A 134 -0.68 8.23 -7.18
C THR A 134 -0.49 6.71 -7.19
N GLY A 135 0.61 6.26 -6.61
CA GLY A 135 0.91 4.84 -6.43
C GLY A 135 1.39 4.56 -5.00
N ASN A 136 1.32 3.31 -4.58
CA ASN A 136 1.85 2.89 -3.29
C ASN A 136 2.61 1.57 -3.43
N LEU A 137 3.71 1.43 -2.70
CA LEU A 137 4.39 0.15 -2.57
C LEU A 137 4.63 -0.13 -1.09
N TYR A 138 3.86 -1.07 -0.55
CA TYR A 138 4.06 -1.59 0.80
C TYR A 138 5.23 -2.57 0.81
N SER A 139 6.03 -2.53 1.87
CA SER A 139 7.13 -3.46 2.09
C SER A 139 7.06 -4.05 3.50
N GLU A 140 7.26 -5.35 3.60
CA GLU A 140 7.33 -6.06 4.88
C GLU A 140 8.37 -7.17 4.86
N TRP A 141 8.76 -7.61 6.05
CA TRP A 141 9.64 -8.76 6.26
C TRP A 141 8.89 -9.84 7.04
N LYS A 142 8.40 -10.88 6.34
CA LYS A 142 7.74 -12.05 6.96
C LYS A 142 8.60 -13.31 6.85
N LEU A 143 8.63 -13.93 5.67
CA LEU A 143 9.46 -15.09 5.34
C LEU A 143 10.66 -14.72 4.44
N GLY A 144 10.84 -13.42 4.22
CA GLY A 144 11.73 -12.79 3.25
C GLY A 144 11.14 -11.41 2.90
N LEU A 145 11.79 -10.71 1.97
CA LEU A 145 11.24 -9.47 1.41
C LEU A 145 9.93 -9.76 0.70
N ASN A 146 8.88 -9.07 1.12
CA ASN A 146 7.58 -9.14 0.47
C ASN A 146 7.07 -7.72 0.23
N PHE A 147 6.67 -7.47 -1.01
CA PHE A 147 6.08 -6.21 -1.44
C PHE A 147 4.60 -6.40 -1.73
N LYS A 148 3.84 -5.31 -1.69
CA LYS A 148 2.44 -5.29 -2.09
C LYS A 148 2.06 -3.91 -2.62
N ASP A 149 1.50 -3.87 -3.81
CA ASP A 149 0.72 -2.76 -4.32
C ASP A 149 -0.72 -2.90 -3.84
N TRP A 150 -1.29 -1.80 -3.36
CA TRP A 150 -2.70 -1.72 -3.03
C TRP A 150 -3.46 -0.95 -4.11
N ASP A 151 -4.62 -1.44 -4.50
CA ASP A 151 -5.52 -0.74 -5.43
C ASP A 151 -5.88 0.65 -4.88
N ILE A 152 -5.86 1.68 -5.75
CA ILE A 152 -6.24 3.06 -5.43
C ILE A 152 -7.63 3.17 -4.79
N ALA A 153 -8.51 2.21 -5.06
CA ALA A 153 -9.83 2.11 -4.45
C ALA A 153 -9.76 1.91 -2.93
N PHE A 154 -8.73 1.22 -2.44
CA PHE A 154 -8.64 0.73 -1.07
C PHE A 154 -7.84 1.64 -0.14
N TYR A 155 -7.18 2.70 -0.61
CA TYR A 155 -6.35 3.50 0.28
C TYR A 155 -6.59 5.00 0.23
N GLN A 156 -6.36 5.63 1.38
CA GLN A 156 -6.24 7.07 1.56
C GLN A 156 -4.92 7.37 2.27
N VAL A 157 -4.32 8.52 1.93
CA VAL A 157 -3.05 8.97 2.51
C VAL A 157 -3.26 10.26 3.27
N LYS A 158 -2.40 10.54 4.25
CA LYS A 158 -2.25 11.89 4.82
C LYS A 158 -0.78 12.27 4.83
N GLN A 159 -0.54 13.57 4.88
CA GLN A 159 0.81 14.11 4.90
C GLN A 159 1.04 14.96 6.14
N ASN A 160 2.28 14.96 6.60
CA ASN A 160 2.74 15.84 7.66
C ASN A 160 2.94 17.29 7.18
N ALA A 161 3.33 18.16 8.11
CA ALA A 161 3.59 19.57 7.84
C ALA A 161 4.72 19.84 6.82
N GLN A 162 5.58 18.85 6.56
CA GLN A 162 6.64 18.93 5.55
C GLN A 162 6.17 18.45 4.16
N GLY A 163 4.91 18.03 4.05
CA GLY A 163 4.31 17.52 2.81
C GLY A 163 4.69 16.07 2.49
N ILE A 164 5.33 15.36 3.43
CA ILE A 164 5.69 13.95 3.31
C ILE A 164 4.49 13.12 3.77
N VAL A 165 4.14 12.08 2.99
CA VAL A 165 3.10 11.12 3.38
C VAL A 165 3.63 10.27 4.52
N ASP A 166 2.92 10.27 5.64
CA ASP A 166 3.28 9.54 6.86
C ASP A 166 2.11 8.78 7.48
N VAL A 167 0.92 8.88 6.88
CA VAL A 167 -0.26 8.11 7.25
C VAL A 167 -0.82 7.40 6.03
N MET A 168 -1.08 6.10 6.18
CA MET A 168 -1.81 5.29 5.22
C MET A 168 -3.03 4.69 5.92
N ILE A 169 -4.20 4.82 5.31
CA ILE A 169 -5.44 4.18 5.74
C ILE A 169 -5.87 3.27 4.60
N LEU A 170 -5.92 1.97 4.85
CA LEU A 170 -6.40 0.97 3.92
C LEU A 170 -7.77 0.48 4.37
N SER A 171 -8.74 0.44 3.47
CA SER A 171 -10.07 -0.15 3.66
C SER A 171 -10.26 -1.23 2.61
N TYR A 172 -10.32 -2.49 3.04
CA TYR A 172 -10.44 -3.60 2.12
C TYR A 172 -11.38 -4.70 2.63
N PRO A 173 -12.12 -5.35 1.72
CA PRO A 173 -12.97 -6.47 2.07
C PRO A 173 -12.15 -7.75 2.25
N LEU A 174 -12.44 -8.52 3.30
CA LEU A 174 -11.98 -9.90 3.47
C LEU A 174 -13.17 -10.84 3.58
N THR A 175 -13.04 -12.05 3.03
CA THR A 175 -14.00 -13.11 3.35
C THR A 175 -13.82 -13.57 4.79
N ALA A 176 -14.85 -14.15 5.40
CA ALA A 176 -14.78 -14.68 6.76
C ALA A 176 -13.59 -15.66 6.91
N ARG A 177 -13.40 -16.53 5.92
CA ARG A 177 -12.24 -17.45 5.88
C ARG A 177 -10.90 -16.74 5.81
N GLN A 178 -10.76 -15.69 4.98
CA GLN A 178 -9.52 -14.92 4.88
C GLN A 178 -9.22 -14.17 6.17
N ALA A 179 -10.22 -13.53 6.76
CA ALA A 179 -10.09 -12.78 7.99
C ALA A 179 -9.66 -13.66 9.17
N VAL A 180 -10.20 -14.87 9.30
CA VAL A 180 -9.76 -15.84 10.32
C VAL A 180 -8.35 -16.36 10.04
N ALA A 181 -7.98 -16.55 8.77
CA ALA A 181 -6.61 -16.95 8.43
C ALA A 181 -5.57 -15.86 8.79
N GLU A 182 -5.96 -14.59 8.74
CA GLU A 182 -5.08 -13.45 9.02
C GLU A 182 -5.06 -13.07 10.51
N PHE A 183 -6.24 -12.94 11.14
CA PHE A 183 -6.38 -12.43 12.52
C PHE A 183 -6.70 -13.51 13.56
N GLY A 184 -6.90 -14.75 13.14
CA GLY A 184 -7.27 -15.86 14.04
C GLY A 184 -8.56 -15.58 14.82
N ASP A 185 -8.55 -15.90 16.11
CA ASP A 185 -9.68 -15.73 17.02
C ASP A 185 -10.06 -14.25 17.26
N ASN A 186 -9.16 -13.31 16.93
CA ASN A 186 -9.43 -11.88 17.12
C ASN A 186 -10.24 -11.27 15.96
N ALA A 187 -10.48 -12.01 14.87
CA ALA A 187 -11.17 -11.51 13.68
C ALA A 187 -12.59 -10.97 13.95
N GLY A 188 -13.22 -11.40 15.05
CA GLY A 188 -14.56 -11.01 15.48
C GLY A 188 -15.50 -12.21 15.63
N GLU A 189 -16.45 -12.12 16.56
CA GLU A 189 -17.31 -13.26 16.91
C GLU A 189 -18.17 -13.73 15.72
N LYS A 190 -18.67 -12.77 14.92
CA LYS A 190 -19.49 -13.09 13.75
C LYS A 190 -18.64 -13.64 12.61
N VAL A 191 -17.43 -13.11 12.44
CA VAL A 191 -16.48 -13.55 11.41
C VAL A 191 -16.07 -15.00 11.68
N LEU A 192 -15.78 -15.34 12.93
CA LEU A 192 -15.48 -16.72 13.35
C LEU A 192 -16.64 -17.67 13.09
N LYS A 193 -17.87 -17.28 13.46
CA LYS A 193 -19.07 -18.10 13.20
C LYS A 193 -19.27 -18.36 11.71
N ASP A 194 -19.13 -17.32 10.90
CA ASP A 194 -19.29 -17.44 9.45
C ASP A 194 -18.17 -18.28 8.83
N ALA A 195 -16.93 -18.19 9.33
CA ALA A 195 -15.82 -18.99 8.83
C ALA A 195 -15.95 -20.49 9.10
N LEU A 196 -16.75 -20.91 10.09
CA LEU A 196 -16.96 -22.32 10.43
C LEU A 196 -17.98 -23.02 9.53
N GLU A 197 -18.85 -22.27 8.83
CA GLU A 197 -19.88 -22.84 7.97
C GLU A 197 -19.55 -22.63 6.49
N LEU A 198 -19.56 -23.71 5.70
CA LEU A 198 -19.30 -23.66 4.24
C LEU A 198 -20.20 -22.68 3.47
N LYS A 199 -21.38 -22.36 3.99
CA LYS A 199 -22.33 -21.45 3.34
C LYS A 199 -21.99 -19.99 3.57
N THR A 200 -21.32 -19.66 4.67
CA THR A 200 -21.04 -18.30 5.11
C THR A 200 -19.55 -17.99 5.16
N GLU A 201 -18.67 -18.97 4.92
CA GLU A 201 -17.22 -18.75 4.86
C GLU A 201 -16.79 -17.72 3.80
N SER A 202 -17.61 -17.55 2.77
CA SER A 202 -17.43 -16.59 1.67
C SER A 202 -18.05 -15.22 1.95
N ASN A 203 -18.71 -15.02 3.10
CA ASN A 203 -19.29 -13.73 3.46
C ASN A 203 -18.18 -12.69 3.62
N ILE A 204 -18.41 -11.50 3.07
CA ILE A 204 -17.45 -10.40 3.05
C ILE A 204 -17.64 -9.51 4.28
N TYR A 205 -16.52 -9.14 4.88
CA TYR A 205 -16.40 -8.26 6.03
C TYR A 205 -15.38 -7.15 5.72
N PRO A 206 -15.73 -5.87 5.96
CA PRO A 206 -14.79 -4.78 5.76
C PRO A 206 -13.83 -4.66 6.95
N PHE A 207 -12.55 -4.49 6.62
CA PHE A 207 -11.48 -4.22 7.58
C PHE A 207 -10.76 -2.93 7.21
N ILE A 208 -10.29 -2.24 8.24
CA ILE A 208 -9.47 -1.04 8.10
C ILE A 208 -8.09 -1.32 8.67
N HIS A 209 -7.04 -1.05 7.91
CA HIS A 209 -5.65 -1.04 8.38
C HIS A 209 -5.11 0.38 8.33
N ILE A 210 -4.77 0.94 9.49
CA ILE A 210 -4.17 2.27 9.57
C ILE A 210 -2.72 2.15 10.04
N VAL A 211 -1.82 2.82 9.33
CA VAL A 211 -0.43 3.04 9.74
C VAL A 211 -0.18 4.53 9.86
N ARG A 212 0.22 4.99 11.04
CA ARG A 212 0.47 6.41 11.34
C ARG A 212 1.52 6.60 12.43
N PRO A 213 2.11 7.81 12.57
CA PRO A 213 3.04 8.09 13.66
C PRO A 213 2.36 7.93 15.01
N ARG A 214 3.01 7.24 15.95
CA ARG A 214 2.51 7.02 17.30
C ARG A 214 2.69 8.29 18.14
N ILE A 215 1.59 8.79 18.72
CA ILE A 215 1.59 10.03 19.53
C ILE A 215 2.29 9.80 20.88
N GLU A 216 1.96 8.70 21.55
CA GLU A 216 2.52 8.33 22.86
C GLU A 216 3.44 7.11 22.71
N ARG A 217 4.75 7.32 22.85
CA ARG A 217 5.75 6.25 22.88
C ARG A 217 6.86 6.52 23.88
N ASN A 218 7.34 5.47 24.53
CA ASN A 218 8.56 5.48 25.32
C ASN A 218 9.73 4.99 24.47
N VAL A 219 10.60 5.92 24.07
CA VAL A 219 11.78 5.65 23.21
C VAL A 219 12.79 4.67 23.82
N MET A 220 12.70 4.39 25.12
CA MET A 220 13.59 3.45 25.81
C MET A 220 13.11 2.00 25.72
N LEU A 221 11.88 1.75 25.25
CA LEU A 221 11.29 0.42 25.13
C LEU A 221 11.31 -0.03 23.66
N THR A 222 11.71 -1.28 23.43
CA THR A 222 11.85 -1.91 22.09
C THR A 222 10.68 -2.83 21.72
N ASN A 223 9.57 -2.80 22.46
CA ASN A 223 8.38 -3.57 22.07
C ASN A 223 7.63 -2.88 20.91
N PHE A 224 6.80 -3.64 20.19
CA PHE A 224 6.03 -3.14 19.05
C PHE A 224 5.10 -1.96 19.43
N MET A 225 4.63 -1.94 20.68
CA MET A 225 3.81 -0.84 21.23
C MET A 225 4.55 0.50 21.37
N ASN A 226 5.88 0.52 21.24
CA ASN A 226 6.69 1.73 21.34
C ASN A 226 7.44 2.07 20.04
N MET A 227 7.15 1.34 18.95
CA MET A 227 7.67 1.67 17.63
C MET A 227 7.14 3.04 17.15
N PRO A 228 7.93 3.79 16.36
CA PRO A 228 7.57 5.12 15.87
C PRO A 228 6.25 5.19 15.09
N PHE A 229 5.93 4.16 14.32
CA PHE A 229 4.66 4.05 13.60
C PHE A 229 3.81 2.95 14.24
N GLU A 230 2.56 3.28 14.57
CA GLU A 230 1.58 2.27 14.98
C GLU A 230 0.88 1.67 13.75
N SER A 231 0.53 0.40 13.85
CA SER A 231 -0.19 -0.35 12.83
C SER A 231 -1.41 -0.99 13.48
N LEU A 232 -2.61 -0.58 13.10
CA LEU A 232 -3.85 -1.04 13.72
C LEU A 232 -4.79 -1.62 12.68
N PHE A 233 -5.27 -2.83 12.92
CA PHE A 233 -6.31 -3.47 12.13
C PHE A 233 -7.63 -3.40 12.89
N VAL A 234 -8.68 -2.94 12.23
CA VAL A 234 -10.00 -2.73 12.82
C VAL A 234 -11.03 -3.53 12.02
N ASN A 235 -11.83 -4.33 12.73
CA ASN A 235 -13.08 -4.87 12.18
C ASN A 235 -14.15 -3.76 12.28
N GLU A 236 -14.53 -3.21 11.14
CA GLU A 236 -15.44 -2.06 11.07
C GLU A 236 -16.84 -2.40 11.63
N LYS A 237 -17.31 -3.63 11.39
CA LYS A 237 -18.65 -4.08 11.77
C LYS A 237 -18.80 -4.25 13.28
N GLU A 238 -17.80 -4.87 13.91
CA GLU A 238 -17.79 -5.11 15.36
C GLU A 238 -17.16 -3.95 16.15
N LYS A 239 -16.50 -3.02 15.45
CA LYS A 239 -15.82 -1.84 16.01
C LYS A 239 -14.78 -2.23 17.05
N THR A 240 -13.96 -3.20 16.68
CA THR A 240 -12.90 -3.76 17.53
C THR A 240 -11.57 -3.72 16.80
N ILE A 241 -10.49 -3.50 17.55
CA ILE A 241 -9.14 -3.71 17.05
C ILE A 241 -8.89 -5.22 17.05
N VAL A 242 -8.52 -5.77 15.89
CA VAL A 242 -8.28 -7.21 15.70
C VAL A 242 -6.80 -7.56 15.72
N ASP A 243 -5.94 -6.60 15.38
CA ASP A 243 -4.49 -6.73 15.49
C ASP A 243 -3.83 -5.36 15.73
N GLU A 244 -2.76 -5.34 16.51
CA GLU A 244 -1.96 -4.15 16.82
C GLU A 244 -0.47 -4.47 16.71
N GLY A 245 0.21 -3.70 15.88
CA GLY A 245 1.64 -3.79 15.65
C GLY A 245 2.29 -2.42 15.55
N GLY A 246 3.47 -2.39 14.93
CA GLY A 246 4.18 -1.16 14.64
C GLY A 246 5.34 -1.37 13.68
N PHE A 247 5.90 -0.26 13.23
CA PHE A 247 7.06 -0.24 12.34
C PHE A 247 8.10 0.78 12.81
N ASP A 248 9.38 0.44 12.62
CA ASP A 248 10.51 1.33 12.86
C ASP A 248 10.54 2.50 11.87
N GLU A 249 10.09 2.25 10.64
CA GLU A 249 9.97 3.23 9.55
C GLU A 249 8.61 3.09 8.87
N PHE A 250 8.15 4.14 8.18
CA PHE A 250 6.87 4.09 7.47
C PHE A 250 6.95 3.04 6.33
N PRO A 251 6.12 1.99 6.33
CA PRO A 251 6.32 0.83 5.46
C PRO A 251 5.80 1.02 4.02
N PHE A 252 5.18 2.17 3.73
CA PHE A 252 4.62 2.48 2.41
C PHE A 252 5.47 3.53 1.69
N ALA A 253 5.94 3.19 0.50
CA ALA A 253 6.43 4.18 -0.45
C ALA A 253 5.23 4.76 -1.24
N ALA A 254 4.70 5.90 -0.81
CA ALA A 254 3.61 6.60 -1.48
C ALA A 254 4.16 7.56 -2.57
N ALA A 255 4.07 7.14 -3.82
CA ALA A 255 4.54 7.90 -4.98
C ALA A 255 3.44 8.83 -5.50
N ARG A 256 3.84 10.05 -5.91
CA ARG A 256 2.96 11.05 -6.54
C ARG A 256 3.67 11.63 -7.75
N TRP A 257 3.06 11.51 -8.93
CA TRP A 257 3.68 11.88 -10.22
C TRP A 257 3.87 13.41 -10.32
N MET A 258 2.77 14.15 -10.29
CA MET A 258 2.75 15.60 -10.16
C MET A 258 1.77 16.00 -9.06
N LYS A 259 2.06 17.10 -8.35
CA LYS A 259 1.25 17.57 -7.24
C LYS A 259 0.99 19.06 -7.36
N SER A 260 -0.27 19.47 -7.37
CA SER A 260 -0.64 20.88 -7.16
C SER A 260 -0.37 21.25 -5.70
N SER A 261 0.11 22.45 -5.42
CA SER A 261 0.54 22.84 -4.06
C SER A 261 -0.55 22.69 -2.99
N SER A 262 -1.82 22.75 -3.37
CA SER A 262 -2.98 22.60 -2.48
C SER A 262 -3.56 21.19 -2.40
N GLU A 263 -3.06 20.24 -3.20
CA GLU A 263 -3.64 18.91 -3.32
C GLU A 263 -2.82 17.87 -2.55
N LEU A 264 -3.51 16.86 -2.02
CA LEU A 264 -2.86 15.78 -1.27
C LEU A 264 -2.33 14.68 -2.19
N TYR A 265 -3.20 14.25 -3.10
CA TYR A 265 -2.94 13.21 -4.08
C TYR A 265 -2.20 13.75 -5.31
N GLY A 266 -1.57 12.84 -6.05
CA GLY A 266 -0.94 13.17 -7.32
C GLY A 266 -1.93 13.20 -8.48
N ARG A 267 -1.47 13.77 -9.60
CA ARG A 267 -2.15 13.81 -10.90
C ARG A 267 -1.27 13.15 -11.96
N GLY A 268 -1.87 12.24 -12.72
CA GLY A 268 -1.29 11.49 -13.84
C GLY A 268 -1.78 12.03 -15.17
#